data_AF-A0A081G3D0-F1
#
_entry.id   AF-A0A081G3D0-F1
#
_cell.length_a   1.000
_cell.length_b   1.000
_cell.length_c   1.000
_cell.angle_alpha   90.00
_cell.angle_beta   90.00
_cell.angle_gamma   90.00
#
_symmetry.space_group_name_H-M   'P 1'
#
loop_
_entity.id
_entity.type
_entity.pdbx_description
1 polymer ?
#
loop_
_entity_poly.entity_id
_entity_poly.type
_entity_poly.pdbx_seq_one_letter_code
_entity_poly.pdbx_strand_id
1 'polypeptide(L)'
;MTDSTQHDTAPAYGTGDATYQAAGGIEGITALVDRFYALMGTLPEAATLRAMHPEDLSGSKRKLAYFLSGWMGGPKLSKEHFGPITIPEAHKHFPVDMQSKEAWLLCMERALIELDYPEAFRRYLMKQLAVPAEVIRARAEMEARNRS
;
A
#
# COMPACT_ATOMS: atom_id res chain seq x y z
N MET A 1 21.29 42.17 -7.07
CA MET A 1 20.89 41.52 -5.81
C MET A 1 19.78 40.55 -6.18
N THR A 2 20.07 39.28 -6.03
CA THR A 2 19.22 38.14 -6.35
C THR A 2 18.05 38.06 -5.37
N ASP A 3 16.83 37.98 -5.88
CA ASP A 3 15.73 37.37 -5.14
C ASP A 3 15.14 36.28 -6.03
N SER A 4 15.73 35.09 -5.93
CA SER A 4 15.19 33.87 -6.52
C SER A 4 14.33 33.22 -5.44
N THR A 5 13.08 33.65 -5.35
CA THR A 5 12.06 32.95 -4.58
C THR A 5 11.79 31.64 -5.31
N GLN A 6 12.47 30.59 -4.87
CA GLN A 6 12.23 29.23 -5.31
C GLN A 6 10.86 28.84 -4.75
N HIS A 7 9.83 28.85 -5.61
CA HIS A 7 8.54 28.26 -5.26
C HIS A 7 8.75 26.74 -5.15
N ASP A 8 8.85 26.25 -3.92
CA ASP A 8 8.69 24.83 -3.58
C ASP A 8 7.27 24.38 -3.96
N THR A 9 7.06 24.10 -5.25
CA THR A 9 5.89 23.35 -5.67
C THR A 9 6.08 21.92 -5.22
N ALA A 10 5.39 21.54 -4.13
CA ALA A 10 5.25 20.15 -3.74
C ALA A 10 4.93 19.28 -4.97
N PRO A 11 5.49 18.07 -5.10
CA PRO A 11 5.22 17.24 -6.27
C PRO A 11 3.72 17.04 -6.42
N ALA A 12 3.20 17.15 -7.65
CA ALA A 12 1.79 16.90 -7.96
C ALA A 12 1.51 15.38 -7.92
N TYR A 13 1.58 14.77 -6.74
CA TYR A 13 1.32 13.35 -6.55
C TYR A 13 -0.02 12.95 -7.20
N GLY A 14 -0.04 11.77 -7.82
CA GLY A 14 -1.19 11.26 -8.57
C GLY A 14 -1.26 11.76 -10.01
N THR A 15 -0.31 12.58 -10.46
CA THR A 15 -0.17 12.99 -11.85
C THR A 15 1.00 12.26 -12.50
N GLY A 16 0.77 11.59 -13.63
CA GLY A 16 1.81 10.83 -14.33
C GLY A 16 2.44 9.78 -13.41
N ASP A 17 3.78 9.70 -13.42
CA ASP A 17 4.58 8.83 -12.56
C ASP A 17 5.12 9.55 -11.31
N ALA A 18 4.66 10.76 -11.00
CA ALA A 18 5.21 11.58 -9.92
C ALA A 18 5.17 10.87 -8.55
N THR A 19 4.12 10.10 -8.26
CA THR A 19 4.04 9.31 -7.01
C THR A 19 5.05 8.18 -7.01
N TYR A 20 5.26 7.50 -8.14
CA TYR A 20 6.24 6.43 -8.29
C TYR A 20 7.67 6.95 -8.12
N GLN A 21 7.99 8.11 -8.71
CA GLN A 21 9.29 8.75 -8.53
C GLN A 21 9.51 9.16 -7.06
N ALA A 22 8.50 9.74 -6.42
CA ALA A 22 8.56 10.10 -5.00
C ALA A 22 8.67 8.88 -4.06
N ALA A 23 8.19 7.70 -4.51
CA ALA A 23 8.37 6.44 -3.81
C ALA A 23 9.81 5.88 -3.91
N GLY A 24 10.68 6.48 -4.72
CA GLY A 24 12.01 5.96 -5.02
C GLY A 24 12.02 4.89 -6.10
N GLY A 25 11.02 4.90 -7.00
CA GLY A 25 10.87 3.89 -8.04
C GLY A 25 10.57 2.50 -7.49
N ILE A 26 10.84 1.46 -8.28
CA ILE A 26 10.55 0.07 -7.90
C ILE A 26 11.41 -0.39 -6.72
N GLU A 27 12.65 0.10 -6.62
CA GLU A 27 13.56 -0.21 -5.53
C GLU A 27 13.02 0.33 -4.20
N GLY A 28 12.58 1.59 -4.17
CA GLY A 28 11.98 2.20 -2.99
C GLY A 28 10.65 1.54 -2.60
N ILE A 29 9.79 1.22 -3.59
CA ILE A 29 8.55 0.48 -3.35
C ILE A 29 8.85 -0.92 -2.78
N THR A 30 9.88 -1.60 -3.27
CA THR A 30 10.28 -2.93 -2.77
C THR A 30 10.73 -2.83 -1.31
N ALA A 31 11.57 -1.85 -0.97
CA ALA A 31 12.00 -1.60 0.40
C ALA A 31 10.81 -1.27 1.33
N LEU A 32 9.86 -0.44 0.86
CA LEU A 32 8.64 -0.13 1.58
C LEU A 32 7.81 -1.39 1.87
N VAL A 33 7.59 -2.23 0.87
CA VAL A 33 6.83 -3.47 1.01
C VAL A 33 7.55 -4.47 1.92
N ASP A 34 8.86 -4.57 1.82
CA ASP A 34 9.65 -5.42 2.71
C ASP A 34 9.50 -4.98 4.17
N ARG A 35 9.60 -3.68 4.44
CA ARG A 35 9.44 -3.16 5.79
C ARG A 35 8.00 -3.30 6.30
N PHE A 36 7.02 -3.06 5.44
CA PHE A 36 5.60 -3.27 5.73
C PHE A 36 5.32 -4.71 6.21
N TYR A 37 5.83 -5.72 5.50
CA TYR A 37 5.63 -7.12 5.92
C TYR A 37 6.46 -7.52 7.14
N ALA A 38 7.64 -6.91 7.34
CA ALA A 38 8.41 -7.12 8.57
C ALA A 38 7.66 -6.58 9.80
N LEU A 39 7.04 -5.40 9.68
CA LEU A 39 6.17 -4.83 10.72
C LEU A 39 4.94 -5.69 10.95
N MET A 40 4.26 -6.14 9.89
CA MET A 40 3.13 -7.07 10.02
C MET A 40 3.50 -8.36 10.79
N GLY A 41 4.73 -8.86 10.62
CA GLY A 41 5.23 -10.04 11.32
C GLY A 41 5.62 -9.81 12.79
N THR A 42 5.71 -8.57 13.25
CA THR A 42 6.26 -8.23 14.57
C THR A 42 5.31 -7.43 15.46
N LEU A 43 4.37 -6.68 14.89
CA LEU A 43 3.40 -5.89 15.63
C LEU A 43 2.27 -6.79 16.16
N PRO A 44 2.00 -6.79 17.47
CA PRO A 44 0.86 -7.53 18.04
C PRO A 44 -0.48 -7.15 17.41
N GLU A 45 -0.67 -5.87 17.08
CA GLU A 45 -1.87 -5.34 16.43
C GLU A 45 -2.12 -5.97 15.05
N ALA A 46 -1.06 -6.46 14.40
CA ALA A 46 -1.11 -7.08 13.07
C ALA A 46 -1.10 -8.62 13.11
N ALA A 47 -1.13 -9.25 14.28
CA ALA A 47 -1.02 -10.71 14.40
C ALA A 47 -2.14 -11.45 13.65
N THR A 48 -3.39 -11.01 13.79
CA THR A 48 -4.53 -11.60 13.08
C THR A 48 -4.39 -11.43 11.56
N LEU A 49 -3.97 -10.25 11.11
CA LEU A 49 -3.71 -9.96 9.70
C LEU A 49 -2.57 -10.84 9.15
N ARG A 50 -1.48 -11.00 9.92
CA ARG A 50 -0.34 -11.84 9.54
C ARG A 50 -0.75 -13.30 9.38
N ALA A 51 -1.63 -13.80 10.24
CA ALA A 51 -2.12 -15.18 10.18
C ALA A 51 -2.93 -15.48 8.90
N MET A 52 -3.46 -14.46 8.22
CA MET A 52 -4.13 -14.62 6.91
C MET A 52 -3.15 -14.84 5.75
N HIS A 53 -1.86 -14.57 5.95
CA HIS A 53 -0.83 -14.67 4.91
C HIS A 53 -0.06 -15.99 5.03
N PRO A 54 0.48 -16.52 3.90
CA PRO A 54 1.35 -17.69 3.93
C PRO A 54 2.59 -17.47 4.81
N GLU A 55 3.23 -18.56 5.24
CA GLU A 55 4.49 -18.50 5.97
C GLU A 55 5.57 -17.81 5.12
N ASP A 56 5.77 -18.29 3.88
CA ASP A 56 6.60 -17.60 2.89
C ASP A 56 5.87 -16.41 2.26
N LEU A 57 6.37 -15.21 2.57
CA LEU A 57 5.83 -13.94 2.09
C LEU A 57 6.42 -13.49 0.75
N SER A 58 7.36 -14.22 0.15
CA SER A 58 8.05 -13.83 -1.10
C SER A 58 7.07 -13.48 -2.23
N GLY A 59 6.04 -14.29 -2.41
CA GLY A 59 4.98 -14.06 -3.39
C GLY A 59 4.10 -12.85 -3.05
N SER A 60 3.73 -12.68 -1.79
CA SER A 60 2.89 -11.58 -1.31
C SER A 60 3.60 -10.22 -1.44
N LYS A 61 4.88 -10.18 -1.09
CA LYS A 61 5.77 -9.03 -1.27
C LYS A 61 5.86 -8.61 -2.73
N ARG A 62 6.22 -9.54 -3.62
CA ARG A 62 6.34 -9.27 -5.06
C ARG A 62 5.03 -8.76 -5.66
N LYS A 63 3.90 -9.39 -5.33
CA LYS A 63 2.58 -8.96 -5.79
C LYS A 63 2.26 -7.53 -5.34
N LEU A 64 2.48 -7.20 -4.06
CA LEU A 64 2.19 -5.86 -3.55
C LEU A 64 3.12 -4.81 -4.18
N ALA A 65 4.43 -5.08 -4.29
CA ALA A 65 5.38 -4.14 -4.91
C ALA A 65 5.02 -3.86 -6.38
N TYR A 66 4.68 -4.91 -7.13
CA TYR A 66 4.33 -4.78 -8.55
C TYR A 66 2.98 -4.08 -8.75
N PHE A 67 2.03 -4.30 -7.83
CA PHE A 67 0.77 -3.59 -7.81
C PHE A 67 1.01 -2.10 -7.55
N LEU A 68 1.77 -1.75 -6.50
CA LEU A 68 2.07 -0.37 -6.13
C LEU A 68 2.86 0.37 -7.22
N SER A 69 3.78 -0.31 -7.93
CA SER A 69 4.51 0.26 -9.07
C SER A 69 3.55 0.87 -10.10
N GLY A 70 2.60 0.08 -10.62
CA GLY A 70 1.62 0.58 -11.59
C GLY A 70 0.58 1.52 -10.97
N TRP A 71 0.18 1.28 -9.73
CA TRP A 71 -0.82 2.11 -9.04
C TRP A 71 -0.32 3.54 -8.76
N MET A 72 0.98 3.70 -8.55
CA MET A 72 1.64 5.01 -8.37
C MET A 72 2.06 5.68 -9.70
N GLY A 73 1.68 5.09 -10.85
CA GLY A 73 1.95 5.65 -12.17
C GLY A 73 3.21 5.14 -12.85
N GLY A 74 3.95 4.22 -12.23
CA GLY A 74 5.11 3.56 -12.81
C GLY A 74 4.77 2.39 -13.75
N PRO A 75 5.74 1.50 -14.03
CA PRO A 75 5.55 0.33 -14.89
C PRO A 75 4.41 -0.60 -14.41
N LYS A 76 3.64 -1.16 -15.36
CA LYS A 76 2.45 -1.98 -15.07
C LYS A 76 2.78 -3.44 -14.76
N LEU A 77 3.79 -3.65 -13.91
CA LEU A 77 4.37 -4.96 -13.60
C LEU A 77 3.32 -5.97 -13.11
N SER A 78 2.35 -5.55 -12.30
CA SER A 78 1.30 -6.47 -11.83
C SER A 78 0.49 -7.05 -13.00
N LYS A 79 0.12 -6.23 -13.98
CA LYS A 79 -0.65 -6.67 -15.15
C LYS A 79 0.19 -7.59 -16.04
N GLU A 80 1.47 -7.27 -16.21
CA GLU A 80 2.41 -8.02 -17.04
C GLU A 80 2.70 -9.42 -16.48
N HIS A 81 2.84 -9.54 -15.15
CA HIS A 81 3.22 -10.80 -14.51
C HIS A 81 2.05 -11.64 -13.99
N PHE A 82 0.94 -11.03 -13.59
CA PHE A 82 -0.17 -11.71 -12.91
C PHE A 82 -1.53 -11.52 -13.63
N GLY A 83 -1.56 -10.73 -14.70
CA GLY A 83 -2.79 -10.41 -15.41
C GLY A 83 -3.62 -9.31 -14.72
N PRO A 84 -4.80 -9.00 -15.28
CA PRO A 84 -5.69 -7.99 -14.72
C PRO A 84 -6.28 -8.47 -13.39
N ILE A 85 -6.25 -7.61 -12.38
CA ILE A 85 -6.91 -7.83 -11.10
C ILE A 85 -7.76 -6.61 -10.73
N THR A 86 -8.87 -6.84 -10.06
CA THR A 86 -9.55 -5.78 -9.30
C THR A 86 -9.23 -5.99 -7.83
N ILE A 87 -8.98 -4.89 -7.11
CA ILE A 87 -8.60 -4.93 -5.69
C ILE A 87 -9.60 -5.75 -4.87
N PRO A 88 -10.93 -5.53 -4.97
CA PRO A 88 -11.86 -6.26 -4.12
C PRO A 88 -11.92 -7.75 -4.47
N GLU A 89 -11.66 -8.15 -5.72
CA GLU A 89 -11.68 -9.55 -6.13
C GLU A 89 -10.45 -10.31 -5.64
N ALA A 90 -9.30 -9.66 -5.63
CA ALA A 90 -8.07 -10.21 -5.08
C ALA A 90 -8.16 -10.47 -3.56
N HIS A 91 -9.10 -9.81 -2.86
CA HIS A 91 -9.27 -9.92 -1.41
C HIS A 91 -10.52 -10.71 -0.96
N LYS A 92 -11.35 -11.22 -1.88
CA LYS A 92 -12.64 -11.88 -1.55
C LYS A 92 -12.53 -13.10 -0.62
N HIS A 93 -11.34 -13.71 -0.55
CA HIS A 93 -11.09 -14.90 0.26
C HIS A 93 -10.68 -14.58 1.70
N PHE A 94 -10.43 -13.30 2.01
CA PHE A 94 -10.00 -12.88 3.33
C PHE A 94 -11.18 -12.30 4.13
N PRO A 95 -11.38 -12.72 5.39
CA PRO A 95 -12.36 -12.11 6.28
C PRO A 95 -11.82 -10.78 6.81
N VAL A 96 -11.81 -9.75 5.95
CA VAL A 96 -11.28 -8.43 6.32
C VAL A 96 -12.30 -7.66 7.15
N ASP A 97 -11.97 -7.44 8.42
CA ASP A 97 -12.72 -6.61 9.35
C ASP A 97 -12.05 -5.24 9.60
N MET A 98 -12.62 -4.44 10.50
CA MET A 98 -12.06 -3.13 10.83
C MET A 98 -10.64 -3.24 11.43
N GLN A 99 -10.42 -4.21 12.32
CA GLN A 99 -9.11 -4.43 12.94
C GLN A 99 -8.04 -4.77 11.89
N SER A 100 -8.36 -5.65 10.94
CA SER A 100 -7.44 -6.04 9.86
C SER A 100 -7.10 -4.86 8.95
N LYS A 101 -8.09 -4.02 8.63
CA LYS A 101 -7.88 -2.79 7.86
C LYS A 101 -6.94 -1.82 8.60
N GLU A 102 -7.22 -1.55 9.88
CA GLU A 102 -6.44 -0.62 10.69
C GLU A 102 -5.00 -1.12 10.89
N ALA A 103 -4.83 -2.41 11.16
CA ALA A 103 -3.51 -3.03 11.29
C ALA A 103 -2.70 -2.96 9.99
N TRP A 104 -3.34 -3.13 8.83
CA TRP A 104 -2.68 -2.98 7.53
C TRP A 104 -2.18 -1.56 7.33
N LEU A 105 -3.03 -0.56 7.59
CA LEU A 105 -2.68 0.86 7.47
C LEU A 105 -1.58 1.26 8.46
N LEU A 106 -1.64 0.76 9.70
CA LEU A 106 -0.61 0.96 10.72
C LEU A 106 0.76 0.46 10.25
N CYS A 107 0.82 -0.75 9.69
CA CYS A 107 2.08 -1.31 9.17
C CYS A 107 2.66 -0.45 8.04
N MET A 108 1.80 0.06 7.14
CA MET A 108 2.23 0.90 6.03
C MET A 108 2.73 2.26 6.51
N GLU A 109 2.01 2.90 7.43
CA GLU A 109 2.40 4.19 8.00
C GLU A 109 3.74 4.09 8.73
N ARG A 110 3.93 3.09 9.58
CA ARG A 110 5.21 2.87 10.27
C ARG A 110 6.34 2.57 9.28
N ALA A 111 6.10 1.79 8.23
CA ALA A 111 7.10 1.51 7.22
C ALA A 111 7.55 2.81 6.49
N LEU A 112 6.60 3.68 6.16
CA LEU A 112 6.90 4.98 5.54
C LEU A 112 7.70 5.90 6.46
N ILE A 113 7.39 5.89 7.77
CA ILE A 113 8.12 6.68 8.78
C ILE A 113 9.54 6.16 8.94
N GLU A 114 9.72 4.85 9.11
CA GLU A 114 11.03 4.25 9.37
C GLU A 114 11.99 4.32 8.18
N LEU A 115 11.46 4.39 6.96
CA LEU A 115 12.25 4.62 5.74
C LEU A 115 12.45 6.10 5.41
N ASP A 116 12.04 7.00 6.32
CA ASP A 116 12.23 8.45 6.22
C ASP A 116 11.64 9.09 4.95
N TYR A 117 10.49 8.58 4.49
CA TYR A 117 9.78 9.21 3.37
C TYR A 117 9.28 10.61 3.76
N PRO A 118 9.31 11.64 2.88
CA PRO A 118 8.88 12.99 3.22
C PRO A 118 7.44 13.03 3.76
N GLU A 119 7.18 13.83 4.80
CA GLU A 119 5.87 13.86 5.47
C GLU A 119 4.70 14.17 4.51
N ALA A 120 4.89 15.07 3.56
CA ALA A 120 3.91 15.38 2.52
C ALA A 120 3.55 14.14 1.68
N PHE A 121 4.54 13.33 1.31
CA PHE A 121 4.33 12.08 0.59
C PHE A 121 3.60 11.06 1.46
N ARG A 122 4.01 10.89 2.72
CA ARG A 122 3.36 9.97 3.66
C ARG A 122 1.87 10.29 3.84
N ARG A 123 1.52 11.56 4.10
CA ARG A 123 0.13 12.00 4.25
C ARG A 123 -0.69 11.76 2.99
N TYR A 124 -0.13 12.08 1.82
CA TYR A 124 -0.79 11.82 0.54
C TYR A 124 -1.06 10.32 0.37
N LEU A 125 -0.03 9.49 0.52
CA LEU A 125 -0.09 8.07 0.24
C LEU A 125 -1.05 7.36 1.20
N MET A 126 -0.98 7.66 2.51
CA MET A 126 -1.90 7.10 3.49
C MET A 126 -3.36 7.45 3.19
N LYS A 127 -3.65 8.69 2.77
CA LYS A 127 -5.00 9.07 2.33
C LYS A 127 -5.45 8.25 1.12
N GLN A 128 -4.58 8.03 0.14
CA GLN A 128 -4.92 7.26 -1.06
C GLN A 128 -5.11 5.76 -0.76
N LEU A 129 -4.29 5.18 0.11
CA LEU A 129 -4.38 3.76 0.49
C LEU A 129 -5.59 3.44 1.38
N ALA A 130 -6.06 4.40 2.17
CA ALA A 130 -7.25 4.23 3.01
C ALA A 130 -8.52 3.95 2.18
N VAL A 131 -8.62 4.49 0.97
CA VAL A 131 -9.79 4.31 0.09
C VAL A 131 -9.99 2.84 -0.32
N PRO A 132 -9.03 2.17 -1.00
CA PRO A 132 -9.19 0.76 -1.34
C PRO A 132 -9.26 -0.14 -0.10
N ALA A 133 -8.58 0.20 1.00
CA ALA A 133 -8.67 -0.55 2.25
C ALA A 133 -10.10 -0.56 2.82
N GLU A 134 -10.80 0.58 2.76
CA GLU A 134 -12.21 0.67 3.15
C GLU A 134 -13.12 -0.11 2.20
N VAL A 135 -12.88 -0.05 0.89
CA VAL A 135 -13.65 -0.83 -0.10
C VAL A 135 -13.52 -2.34 0.14
N ILE A 136 -12.32 -2.83 0.44
CA ILE A 136 -12.08 -4.25 0.76
C ILE A 136 -12.88 -4.65 2.00
N ARG A 137 -12.77 -3.89 3.10
CA ARG A 137 -13.49 -4.14 4.36
C ARG A 137 -15.00 -4.17 4.14
N ALA A 138 -15.54 -3.15 3.46
CA ALA A 138 -16.98 -3.04 3.21
C ALA A 138 -17.52 -4.20 2.35
N ARG A 139 -16.74 -4.66 1.37
CA ARG A 139 -17.13 -5.81 0.54
C ARG A 139 -17.12 -7.11 1.35
N ALA A 140 -16.08 -7.35 2.16
CA ALA A 140 -16.00 -8.52 3.03
C ALA A 140 -17.16 -8.58 4.04
N GLU A 141 -17.53 -7.45 4.64
CA GLU A 141 -18.66 -7.33 5.56
C GLU A 141 -20.00 -7.66 4.88
N MET A 142 -20.23 -7.12 3.68
CA MET A 142 -21.43 -7.41 2.91
C MET A 142 -21.52 -8.90 2.53
N GLU A 143 -20.43 -9.50 2.11
CA GLU A 143 -20.39 -10.93 1.78
C GLU A 143 -20.62 -11.83 3.00
N ALA A 144 -20.14 -11.44 4.18
CA ALA A 144 -20.40 -12.16 5.42
C ALA A 144 -21.89 -12.11 5.80
N ARG A 145 -22.54 -10.94 5.66
CA ARG A 145 -23.99 -10.80 5.87
C ARG A 145 -24.81 -11.64 4.90
N ASN A 146 -24.42 -11.71 3.64
CA ASN A 146 -25.15 -12.48 2.62
C ASN A 146 -25.03 -14.02 2.79
N ARG A 147 -24.08 -14.49 3.59
CA ARG A 147 -23.89 -15.92 3.91
C ARG A 147 -24.55 -16.35 5.23
N SER A 148 -25.07 -15.40 6.00
CA SER A 148 -25.74 -15.62 7.29
C SER A 148 -27.25 -15.69 7.10
#